data_AF-A0A496XFJ7-F1
#
_entry.id   AF-A0A496XFJ7-F1
#
_cell.length_a   1.000
_cell.length_b   1.000
_cell.length_c   1.000
_cell.angle_alpha   90.00
_cell.angle_beta   90.00
_cell.angle_gamma   90.00
#
_symmetry.space_group_name_H-M   'P 1'
#
loop_
_entity.id
_entity.type
_entity.pdbx_description
1 polymer ?
#
loop_
_entity_poly.entity_id
_entity_poly.type
_entity_poly.pdbx_seq_one_letter_code
_entity_poly.pdbx_strand_id
1 'polypeptide(L)'
;MKPIEERKNLNIRGDNFDLAYAEYFFGDRAASRFLNERKHRFHSEAVSYRILNHWEQKGLLSTERPEGKGWRKYSILDIVWVHIVSRLREFGFALEKIHLVKEHLSHEDESFSAFPELEFYIAQALTKVPSYIAIFPQGEALLCTLSEFETARSFGFIRDDSILICLNDILQKIYGDKDLKPDYSTNYDLTKEEVQLLIAIRLDLWSEIKIRGKGGKITMIERTENIENETKVVEILRSGNYQNIEMKQEDGKIVSIKRTVKKKIE
;
A
#
# COMPACT_ATOMS: atom_id res chain seq x y z
N MET A 1 11.44 22.04 21.68
CA MET A 1 11.79 22.34 20.27
C MET A 1 13.28 22.59 20.10
N LYS A 2 14.07 21.51 20.00
CA LYS A 2 15.26 21.59 19.14
C LYS A 2 14.77 21.82 17.70
N PRO A 3 15.48 22.60 16.87
CA PRO A 3 15.12 22.69 15.47
C PRO A 3 15.23 21.27 14.90
N ILE A 4 14.12 20.73 14.43
CA ILE A 4 14.15 19.58 13.52
C ILE A 4 15.03 20.07 12.38
N GLU A 5 16.23 19.48 12.22
CA GLU A 5 17.02 19.65 10.99
C GLU A 5 16.04 19.49 9.82
N GLU A 6 16.00 20.45 8.88
CA GLU A 6 15.01 20.50 7.81
C GLU A 6 14.83 19.10 7.20
N ARG A 7 13.69 18.45 7.52
CA ARG A 7 13.33 17.15 6.98
C ARG A 7 13.39 17.26 5.46
N LYS A 8 14.25 16.46 4.84
CA LYS A 8 14.45 16.51 3.40
C LYS A 8 13.31 15.78 2.69
N ASN A 9 12.72 14.79 3.36
CA ASN A 9 11.64 13.98 2.83
C ASN A 9 10.37 14.25 3.64
N LEU A 10 9.29 14.62 2.95
CA LEU A 10 8.03 14.98 3.59
C LEU A 10 6.87 14.20 2.98
N ASN A 11 5.92 13.81 3.83
CA ASN A 11 4.65 13.27 3.38
C ASN A 11 3.66 14.43 3.10
N ILE A 12 2.82 14.28 2.08
CA ILE A 12 1.72 15.20 1.81
C ILE A 12 0.47 14.63 2.46
N ARG A 13 0.03 15.25 3.56
CA ARG A 13 -1.19 14.89 4.28
C ARG A 13 -2.24 15.96 4.02
N GLY A 14 -3.48 15.52 3.82
CA GLY A 14 -4.64 16.39 3.68
C GLY A 14 -5.65 16.19 4.81
N ASP A 15 -6.73 16.96 4.80
CA ASP A 15 -7.74 17.01 5.85
C ASP A 15 -8.27 15.63 6.28
N ASN A 16 -8.38 14.68 5.34
CA ASN A 16 -8.80 13.30 5.66
C ASN A 16 -7.85 12.60 6.64
N PHE A 17 -6.53 12.79 6.49
CA PHE A 17 -5.55 12.27 7.43
C PHE A 17 -5.74 12.93 8.79
N ASP A 18 -5.82 14.25 8.84
CA ASP A 18 -5.90 15.01 10.10
C ASP A 18 -7.16 14.64 10.89
N LEU A 19 -8.31 14.49 10.21
CA LEU A 19 -9.55 14.05 10.80
C LEU A 19 -9.46 12.62 11.34
N ALA A 20 -8.95 11.67 10.55
CA ALA A 20 -8.81 10.27 10.97
C ALA A 20 -7.82 10.10 12.12
N TYR A 21 -6.71 10.86 12.08
CA TYR A 21 -5.70 10.88 13.12
C TYR A 21 -6.26 11.47 14.42
N ALA A 22 -6.99 12.58 14.34
CA ALA A 22 -7.66 13.17 15.48
C ALA A 22 -8.74 12.25 16.05
N GLU A 23 -9.57 11.63 15.20
CA GLU A 23 -10.59 10.66 15.63
C GLU A 23 -9.96 9.48 16.38
N TYR A 24 -8.82 8.97 15.88
CA TYR A 24 -8.10 7.88 16.52
C TYR A 24 -7.63 8.21 17.94
N PHE A 25 -7.04 9.39 18.15
CA PHE A 25 -6.47 9.77 19.45
C PHE A 25 -7.46 10.43 20.41
N PHE A 26 -8.47 11.14 19.91
CA PHE A 26 -9.43 11.89 20.74
C PHE A 26 -10.82 11.25 20.82
N GLY A 27 -11.09 10.20 20.02
CA GLY A 27 -12.32 9.39 20.08
C GLY A 27 -12.23 8.20 21.06
N ASP A 28 -12.75 7.04 20.64
CA ASP A 28 -12.60 5.80 21.42
C ASP A 28 -11.17 5.25 21.33
N ARG A 29 -10.46 5.32 22.45
CA ARG A 29 -9.06 4.89 22.59
C ARG A 29 -8.90 3.38 22.87
N ALA A 30 -9.87 2.54 22.55
CA ALA A 30 -9.75 1.09 22.70
C ALA A 30 -8.55 0.52 21.91
N ALA A 31 -8.39 0.95 20.65
CA ALA A 31 -7.28 0.53 19.80
C ALA A 31 -5.94 1.00 20.34
N SER A 32 -5.83 2.28 20.70
CA SER A 32 -4.61 2.85 21.28
C SER A 32 -4.19 2.14 22.58
N ARG A 33 -5.14 1.90 23.50
CA ARG A 33 -4.88 1.12 24.71
C ARG A 33 -4.41 -0.29 24.39
N PHE A 34 -5.06 -0.97 23.45
CA PHE A 34 -4.65 -2.31 23.03
C PHE A 34 -3.23 -2.35 22.47
N LEU A 35 -2.84 -1.37 21.65
CA LEU A 35 -1.51 -1.33 21.03
C LEU A 35 -0.39 -1.00 22.02
N ASN A 36 -0.68 -0.16 23.02
CA ASN A 36 0.30 0.31 24.00
C ASN A 36 0.36 -0.50 25.29
N GLU A 37 -0.65 -1.33 25.61
CA GLU A 37 -0.65 -2.12 26.85
C GLU A 37 0.50 -3.15 26.87
N ARG A 38 1.44 -2.96 27.78
CA ARG A 38 2.58 -3.88 27.99
C ARG A 38 2.16 -5.13 28.77
N LYS A 39 1.60 -6.10 28.07
CA LYS A 39 1.19 -7.40 28.64
C LYS A 39 1.73 -8.63 27.92
N HIS A 40 2.37 -8.45 26.77
CA HIS A 40 2.80 -9.55 25.92
C HIS A 40 4.22 -10.02 26.25
N ARG A 41 4.45 -11.33 26.14
CA ARG A 41 5.80 -11.89 26.07
C ARG A 41 6.21 -11.97 24.61
N PHE A 42 7.45 -11.61 24.31
CA PHE A 42 8.01 -11.72 22.97
C PHE A 42 9.04 -12.85 22.94
N HIS A 43 8.89 -13.73 21.96
CA HIS A 43 9.88 -14.74 21.61
C HIS A 43 10.08 -14.71 20.10
N SER A 44 11.33 -14.76 19.67
CA SER A 44 11.71 -14.79 18.27
C SER A 44 12.97 -15.62 18.12
N GLU A 45 13.00 -16.47 17.10
CA GLU A 45 14.21 -17.23 16.73
C GLU A 45 15.30 -16.30 16.16
N ALA A 46 14.90 -15.23 15.48
CA ALA A 46 15.83 -14.27 14.87
C ALA A 46 16.43 -13.29 15.89
N VAL A 47 15.68 -12.93 16.94
CA VAL A 47 16.08 -11.91 17.92
C VAL A 47 16.25 -12.54 19.30
N SER A 48 17.49 -12.90 19.62
CA SER A 48 17.83 -13.49 20.93
C SER A 48 17.71 -12.48 22.08
N TYR A 49 17.60 -13.00 23.31
CA TYR A 49 17.57 -12.17 24.52
C TYR A 49 18.81 -11.27 24.67
N ARG A 50 19.99 -11.74 24.22
CA ARG A 50 21.23 -10.96 24.23
C ARG A 50 21.15 -9.76 23.28
N ILE A 51 20.55 -9.94 22.11
CA ILE A 51 20.33 -8.85 21.14
C ILE A 51 19.36 -7.82 21.74
N LEU A 52 18.26 -8.26 22.35
CA LEU A 52 17.31 -7.38 23.02
C LEU A 52 17.96 -6.56 24.15
N ASN A 53 18.79 -7.20 25.00
CA ASN A 53 19.55 -6.48 26.03
C ASN A 53 20.50 -5.44 25.43
N HIS A 54 21.17 -5.79 24.33
CA HIS A 54 22.10 -4.89 23.66
C HIS A 54 21.39 -3.67 23.07
N TRP A 55 20.26 -3.87 22.39
CA TRP A 55 19.46 -2.79 21.83
C TRP A 55 18.84 -1.89 22.91
N GLU A 56 18.44 -2.47 24.04
CA GLU A 56 18.02 -1.71 25.23
C GLU A 56 19.15 -0.83 25.79
N GLN A 57 20.36 -1.39 25.97
CA GLN A 57 21.53 -0.61 26.40
C GLN A 57 21.90 0.51 25.41
N LYS A 58 21.59 0.32 24.13
CA LYS A 58 21.78 1.32 23.07
C LYS A 58 20.61 2.28 22.91
N GLY A 59 19.61 2.24 23.81
CA GLY A 59 18.47 3.14 23.81
C GLY A 59 17.46 2.91 22.68
N LEU A 60 17.58 1.81 21.93
CA LEU A 60 16.64 1.48 20.86
C LEU A 60 15.34 0.89 21.42
N LEU A 61 15.39 0.21 22.56
CA LEU A 61 14.22 -0.34 23.24
C LEU A 61 14.05 0.30 24.62
N SER A 62 12.81 0.58 24.98
CA SER A 62 12.41 1.05 26.32
C SER A 62 11.56 -0.04 26.95
N THR A 63 12.11 -0.80 27.91
CA THR A 63 11.31 -1.78 28.66
C THR A 63 11.18 -1.38 30.12
N GLU A 64 9.94 -1.24 30.58
CA GLU A 64 9.67 -1.05 32.00
C GLU A 64 9.85 -2.38 32.74
N ARG A 65 10.78 -2.38 33.68
CA ARG A 65 10.98 -3.46 34.63
C ARG A 65 11.03 -2.86 36.03
N PRO A 66 10.08 -3.20 36.91
CA PRO A 66 10.22 -2.90 38.32
C PRO A 66 11.55 -3.48 38.84
N GLU A 67 12.47 -2.63 39.27
CA GLU A 67 13.80 -2.99 39.80
C GLU A 67 14.68 -3.85 38.86
N GLY A 68 14.42 -3.85 37.55
CA GLY A 68 15.17 -4.68 36.59
C GLY A 68 14.94 -6.19 36.71
N LYS A 69 13.98 -6.64 37.52
CA LYS A 69 13.67 -8.06 37.76
C LYS A 69 12.43 -8.49 36.99
N GLY A 70 12.37 -9.78 36.63
CA GLY A 70 11.22 -10.42 36.00
C GLY A 70 11.23 -10.47 34.47
N TRP A 71 10.19 -11.08 33.91
CA TRP A 71 10.02 -11.23 32.46
C TRP A 71 9.67 -9.89 31.81
N ARG A 72 10.27 -9.58 30.64
CA ARG A 72 9.89 -8.40 29.85
C ARG A 72 8.44 -8.54 29.42
N LYS A 73 7.69 -7.46 29.60
CA LYS A 73 6.40 -7.27 28.97
C LYS A 73 6.54 -6.23 27.87
N TYR A 74 5.98 -6.54 26.73
CA TYR A 74 5.98 -5.69 25.56
C TYR A 74 4.55 -5.33 25.21
N SER A 75 4.37 -4.14 24.65
CA SER A 75 3.18 -3.78 23.91
C SER A 75 3.25 -4.34 22.49
N ILE A 76 2.15 -4.27 21.74
CA ILE A 76 2.19 -4.62 20.30
C ILE A 76 3.07 -3.63 19.55
N LEU A 77 3.03 -2.35 19.92
CA LEU A 77 3.89 -1.30 19.36
C LEU A 77 5.38 -1.62 19.59
N ASP A 78 5.76 -2.07 20.78
CA ASP A 78 7.14 -2.48 21.09
C ASP A 78 7.58 -3.66 20.20
N ILE A 79 6.72 -4.65 20.00
CA ILE A 79 7.00 -5.84 19.18
C ILE A 79 7.16 -5.45 17.70
N VAL A 80 6.28 -4.60 17.18
CA VAL A 80 6.39 -4.08 15.80
C VAL A 80 7.71 -3.33 15.63
N TRP A 81 8.07 -2.46 16.59
CA TRP A 81 9.34 -1.76 16.57
C TRP A 81 10.55 -2.71 16.56
N VAL A 82 10.55 -3.77 17.38
CA VAL A 82 11.60 -4.81 17.36
C VAL A 82 11.73 -5.45 15.97
N HIS A 83 10.61 -5.74 15.29
CA HIS A 83 10.64 -6.27 13.93
C HIS A 83 11.16 -5.27 12.89
N ILE A 84 10.85 -3.97 13.04
CA ILE A 84 11.42 -2.90 12.20
C ILE A 84 12.94 -2.86 12.37
N VAL A 85 13.42 -2.83 13.61
CA VAL A 85 14.87 -2.85 13.92
C VAL A 85 15.53 -4.09 13.33
N SER A 86 14.92 -5.29 13.48
CA SER A 86 15.45 -6.53 12.88
C SER A 86 15.61 -6.42 11.36
N ARG A 87 14.56 -5.99 10.65
CA ARG A 87 14.59 -5.81 9.19
C ARG A 87 15.67 -4.82 8.77
N LEU A 88 15.78 -3.68 9.46
CA LEU A 88 16.83 -2.70 9.17
C LEU A 88 18.23 -3.28 9.38
N ARG A 89 18.43 -4.05 10.45
CA ARG A 89 19.71 -4.76 10.68
C ARG A 89 20.01 -5.80 9.61
N GLU A 90 19.00 -6.51 9.11
CA GLU A 90 19.12 -7.45 7.98
C GLU A 90 19.52 -6.75 6.68
N PHE A 91 19.03 -5.53 6.43
CA PHE A 91 19.48 -4.67 5.32
C PHE A 91 20.86 -4.03 5.54
N GLY A 92 21.50 -4.26 6.70
CA GLY A 92 22.82 -3.69 7.02
C GLY A 92 22.79 -2.26 7.59
N PHE A 93 21.64 -1.77 8.04
CA PHE A 93 21.54 -0.43 8.63
C PHE A 93 22.31 -0.35 9.96
N ALA A 94 23.15 0.67 10.11
CA ALA A 94 23.93 0.93 11.31
C ALA A 94 23.02 1.27 12.51
N LEU A 95 23.39 0.88 13.73
CA LEU A 95 22.54 1.10 14.92
C LEU A 95 22.34 2.60 15.19
N GLU A 96 23.35 3.40 14.88
CA GLU A 96 23.35 4.86 15.00
C GLU A 96 22.27 5.47 14.10
N LYS A 97 22.12 4.97 12.87
CA LYS A 97 21.05 5.42 11.95
C LYS A 97 19.67 4.94 12.38
N ILE A 98 19.57 3.74 12.97
CA ILE A 98 18.31 3.25 13.53
C ILE A 98 17.89 4.10 14.73
N HIS A 99 18.83 4.66 15.48
CA HIS A 99 18.53 5.63 16.54
C HIS A 99 17.89 6.90 15.96
N LEU A 100 18.45 7.44 14.87
CA LEU A 100 17.85 8.58 14.16
C LEU A 100 16.44 8.25 13.65
N VAL A 101 16.23 7.04 13.10
CA VAL A 101 14.89 6.58 12.71
C VAL A 101 13.94 6.63 13.89
N LYS A 102 14.36 6.08 15.04
CA LYS A 102 13.54 6.12 16.27
C LYS A 102 13.18 7.55 16.67
N GLU A 103 14.15 8.46 16.67
CA GLU A 103 13.94 9.87 16.99
C GLU A 103 12.94 10.55 16.03
N HIS A 104 12.95 10.20 14.74
CA HIS A 104 11.98 10.73 13.76
C HIS A 104 10.55 10.23 13.98
N LEU A 105 10.38 9.06 14.59
CA LEU A 105 9.08 8.46 14.89
C LEU A 105 8.55 8.84 16.27
N SER A 106 9.44 9.19 17.20
CA SER A 106 9.09 9.56 18.55
C SER A 106 8.54 10.98 18.64
N HIS A 107 7.70 11.23 19.65
CA HIS A 107 7.14 12.55 19.93
C HIS A 107 7.57 13.01 21.32
N GLU A 108 7.87 14.31 21.51
CA GLU A 108 8.31 14.85 22.81
C GLU A 108 7.19 14.75 23.88
N ASP A 109 5.93 14.76 23.44
CA ASP A 109 4.75 14.58 24.29
C ASP A 109 4.24 13.13 24.21
N GLU A 110 4.62 12.32 25.20
CA GLU A 110 4.24 10.90 25.34
C GLU A 110 2.84 10.71 25.99
N SER A 111 1.99 11.74 26.04
CA SER A 111 0.68 11.69 26.73
C SER A 111 -0.22 10.51 26.32
N PHE A 112 -0.02 9.96 25.11
CA PHE A 112 -0.77 8.81 24.61
C PHE A 112 0.10 7.65 24.10
N SER A 113 1.26 7.96 23.50
CA SER A 113 2.12 6.98 22.82
C SER A 113 3.54 7.48 22.66
N ALA A 114 4.51 6.57 22.73
CA ALA A 114 5.90 6.87 22.40
C ALA A 114 6.13 7.03 20.88
N PHE A 115 5.25 6.49 20.04
CA PHE A 115 5.31 6.57 18.58
C PHE A 115 3.91 6.78 17.99
N PRO A 116 3.29 7.95 18.19
CA PRO A 116 1.88 8.13 17.87
C PRO A 116 1.57 7.96 16.38
N GLU A 117 2.46 8.40 15.50
CA GLU A 117 2.30 8.21 14.05
C GLU A 117 2.44 6.73 13.66
N LEU A 118 3.46 6.03 14.16
CA LEU A 118 3.61 4.59 13.91
C LEU A 118 2.41 3.80 14.42
N GLU A 119 1.90 4.13 15.61
CA GLU A 119 0.71 3.53 16.19
C GLU A 119 -0.51 3.71 15.29
N PHE A 120 -0.73 4.93 14.79
CA PHE A 120 -1.84 5.22 13.88
C PHE A 120 -1.75 4.38 12.60
N TYR A 121 -0.58 4.29 11.97
CA TYR A 121 -0.41 3.46 10.77
C TYR A 121 -0.44 1.96 11.05
N ILE A 122 -0.09 1.50 12.26
CA ILE A 122 -0.35 0.12 12.69
C ILE A 122 -1.86 -0.13 12.79
N ALA A 123 -2.63 0.82 13.34
CA ALA A 123 -4.08 0.70 13.41
C ALA A 123 -4.72 0.63 12.02
N GLN A 124 -4.25 1.44 11.06
CA GLN A 124 -4.65 1.33 9.65
C GLN A 124 -4.23 -0.01 9.04
N ALA A 125 -3.02 -0.50 9.33
CA ALA A 125 -2.56 -1.79 8.82
C ALA A 125 -3.40 -2.96 9.37
N LEU A 126 -3.90 -2.87 10.60
CA LEU A 126 -4.84 -3.85 11.18
C LEU A 126 -6.19 -3.89 10.45
N THR A 127 -6.59 -2.78 9.81
CA THR A 127 -7.77 -2.72 8.92
C THR A 127 -7.42 -3.06 7.46
N LYS A 128 -6.25 -3.66 7.24
CA LYS A 128 -5.70 -4.11 5.93
C LYS A 128 -5.33 -2.98 4.97
N VAL A 129 -5.34 -1.72 5.39
CA VAL A 129 -4.82 -0.60 4.59
C VAL A 129 -3.31 -0.81 4.38
N PRO A 130 -2.80 -0.81 3.14
CA PRO A 130 -1.37 -0.98 2.86
C PRO A 130 -0.55 0.17 3.46
N SER A 131 0.11 -0.10 4.59
CA SER A 131 0.83 0.89 5.38
C SER A 131 2.31 0.53 5.48
N TYR A 132 3.15 1.54 5.38
CA TYR A 132 4.60 1.39 5.26
C TYR A 132 5.31 2.37 6.17
N ILE A 133 6.53 2.00 6.57
CA ILE A 133 7.55 2.94 6.99
C ILE A 133 8.59 3.05 5.87
N ALA A 134 8.79 4.26 5.37
CA ALA A 134 9.86 4.60 4.45
C ALA A 134 11.09 5.03 5.25
N ILE A 135 12.23 4.38 5.00
CA ILE A 135 13.50 4.63 5.69
C ILE A 135 14.54 5.11 4.69
N PHE A 136 15.09 6.30 4.92
CA PHE A 136 16.05 6.96 4.04
C PHE A 136 17.49 6.74 4.51
N PRO A 137 18.50 6.78 3.63
CA PRO A 137 19.89 6.46 3.95
C PRO A 137 20.50 7.20 5.14
N GLN A 138 20.01 8.40 5.45
CA GLN A 138 20.50 9.27 6.52
C GLN A 138 19.90 8.92 7.89
N GLY A 139 18.88 8.04 7.93
CA GLY A 139 18.13 7.71 9.14
C GLY A 139 16.87 8.54 9.31
N GLU A 140 16.46 9.33 8.31
CA GLU A 140 15.12 9.91 8.25
C GLU A 140 14.09 8.81 8.01
N ALA A 141 12.88 8.99 8.56
CA ALA A 141 11.79 8.04 8.44
C ALA A 141 10.45 8.75 8.25
N LEU A 142 9.58 8.16 7.44
CA LEU A 142 8.20 8.60 7.21
C LEU A 142 7.25 7.42 7.30
N LEU A 143 6.08 7.61 7.91
CA LEU A 143 4.98 6.66 7.78
C LEU A 143 4.04 7.13 6.67
N CYS A 144 3.61 6.17 5.86
CA CYS A 144 2.81 6.45 4.70
C CYS A 144 2.00 5.23 4.23
N THR A 145 0.90 5.48 3.54
CA THR A 145 0.36 4.53 2.56
C THR A 145 1.19 4.57 1.27
N LEU A 146 1.01 3.60 0.38
CA LEU A 146 1.70 3.63 -0.92
C LEU A 146 1.29 4.86 -1.75
N SER A 147 0.00 5.23 -1.72
CA SER A 147 -0.51 6.40 -2.44
C SER A 147 0.09 7.70 -1.92
N GLU A 148 0.16 7.87 -0.59
CA GLU A 148 0.82 9.01 0.06
C GLU A 148 2.29 9.14 -0.35
N PHE A 149 3.03 8.02 -0.33
CA PHE A 149 4.44 7.97 -0.71
C PHE A 149 4.65 8.39 -2.17
N GLU A 150 3.93 7.76 -3.10
CA GLU A 150 4.05 8.05 -4.54
C GLU A 150 3.59 9.47 -4.88
N THR A 151 2.54 9.96 -4.23
CA THR A 151 2.07 11.34 -4.39
C THR A 151 3.16 12.32 -3.93
N ALA A 152 3.68 12.16 -2.72
CA ALA A 152 4.74 13.02 -2.20
C ALA A 152 6.01 12.99 -3.09
N ARG A 153 6.37 11.82 -3.62
CA ARG A 153 7.47 11.67 -4.58
C ARG A 153 7.18 12.40 -5.90
N SER A 154 5.97 12.29 -6.42
CA SER A 154 5.58 12.93 -7.69
C SER A 154 5.65 14.46 -7.65
N PHE A 155 5.38 15.05 -6.49
CA PHE A 155 5.49 16.49 -6.25
C PHE A 155 6.89 16.94 -5.78
N GLY A 156 7.87 16.02 -5.69
CA GLY A 156 9.24 16.35 -5.32
C GLY A 156 9.50 16.59 -3.82
N PHE A 157 8.58 16.16 -2.95
CA PHE A 157 8.75 16.20 -1.49
C PHE A 157 9.52 15.00 -0.94
N ILE A 158 9.54 13.89 -1.67
CA ILE A 158 10.45 12.76 -1.41
C ILE A 158 11.52 12.77 -2.50
N ARG A 159 12.78 12.93 -2.09
CA ARG A 159 13.91 13.21 -2.98
C ARG A 159 14.99 12.13 -2.95
N ASP A 160 15.00 11.33 -1.89
CA ASP A 160 15.96 10.25 -1.70
C ASP A 160 15.34 8.88 -1.99
N ASP A 161 16.20 7.93 -2.32
CA ASP A 161 15.81 6.52 -2.35
C ASP A 161 15.49 6.04 -0.93
N SER A 162 14.54 5.11 -0.79
CA SER A 162 14.08 4.63 0.50
C SER A 162 13.88 3.12 0.52
N ILE A 163 14.09 2.51 1.67
CA ILE A 163 13.60 1.16 1.97
C ILE A 163 12.17 1.29 2.49
N LEU A 164 11.21 0.66 1.80
CA LEU A 164 9.83 0.55 2.26
C LEU A 164 9.64 -0.74 3.04
N ILE A 165 9.30 -0.63 4.32
CA ILE A 165 8.98 -1.77 5.18
C ILE A 165 7.46 -1.81 5.36
N CYS A 166 6.81 -2.85 4.82
CA CYS A 166 5.37 -3.05 4.98
C CYS A 166 5.02 -3.46 6.42
N LEU A 167 4.16 -2.67 7.06
CA LEU A 167 3.67 -2.90 8.43
C LEU A 167 2.66 -4.06 8.47
N ASN A 168 1.83 -4.21 7.44
CA ASN A 168 0.89 -5.33 7.31
C ASN A 168 1.64 -6.67 7.37
N ASP A 169 2.78 -6.79 6.70
CA ASP A 169 3.61 -8.01 6.74
C ASP A 169 4.21 -8.28 8.12
N ILE A 170 4.52 -7.22 8.89
CA ILE A 170 4.97 -7.38 10.28
C ILE A 170 3.81 -7.90 11.14
N LEU A 171 2.63 -7.29 11.01
CA LEU A 171 1.45 -7.71 11.75
C LEU A 171 1.00 -9.13 11.38
N GLN A 172 1.08 -9.52 10.12
CA GLN A 172 0.79 -10.87 9.65
C GLN A 172 1.73 -11.91 10.28
N LYS A 173 3.01 -11.55 10.53
CA LYS A 173 3.94 -12.42 11.27
C LYS A 173 3.58 -12.52 12.75
N ILE A 174 3.09 -11.44 13.35
CA ILE A 174 2.68 -11.40 14.77
C ILE A 174 1.38 -12.20 14.98
N TYR A 175 0.40 -12.06 14.09
CA TYR A 175 -0.92 -12.70 14.16
C TYR A 175 -1.08 -13.74 13.04
N GLY A 176 -0.23 -14.76 13.02
CA GLY A 176 -0.14 -15.75 11.93
C GLY A 176 -1.43 -16.51 11.59
N ASP A 177 -2.44 -16.48 12.48
CA ASP A 177 -3.76 -17.09 12.32
C ASP A 177 -4.81 -16.15 11.69
N LYS A 178 -4.53 -14.85 11.61
CA LYS A 178 -5.43 -13.84 11.03
C LYS A 178 -4.99 -13.46 9.61
N ASP A 179 -5.93 -13.06 8.77
CA ASP A 179 -5.61 -12.44 7.47
C ASP A 179 -5.41 -10.92 7.64
N LEU A 180 -4.17 -10.52 7.83
CA LEU A 180 -3.75 -9.11 7.95
C LEU A 180 -2.89 -8.67 6.77
N LYS A 181 -2.88 -9.45 5.68
CA LYS A 181 -2.18 -9.08 4.45
C LYS A 181 -2.78 -7.77 3.89
N PRO A 182 -1.96 -6.91 3.28
CA PRO A 182 -2.42 -5.66 2.71
C PRO A 182 -3.46 -5.92 1.62
N ASP A 183 -4.57 -5.20 1.68
CA ASP A 183 -5.57 -5.20 0.63
C ASP A 183 -5.26 -4.06 -0.36
N TYR A 184 -4.82 -4.44 -1.56
CA TYR A 184 -4.49 -3.50 -2.63
C TYR A 184 -5.69 -3.15 -3.53
N SER A 185 -6.88 -3.70 -3.26
CA SER A 185 -8.06 -3.51 -4.11
C SER A 185 -8.51 -2.04 -4.18
N THR A 186 -8.18 -1.23 -3.17
CA THR A 186 -8.48 0.20 -3.11
C THR A 186 -7.46 1.08 -3.85
N ASN A 187 -6.34 0.52 -4.33
CA ASN A 187 -5.29 1.29 -5.01
C ASN A 187 -5.52 1.48 -6.51
N TYR A 188 -6.57 0.90 -7.08
CA TYR A 188 -6.93 1.10 -8.48
C TYR A 188 -8.23 1.88 -8.57
N ASP A 189 -8.15 3.11 -9.05
CA ASP A 189 -9.32 3.93 -9.41
C ASP A 189 -10.09 3.35 -10.61
N LEU A 190 -9.55 2.31 -11.26
CA LEU A 190 -10.09 1.69 -12.45
C LEU A 190 -10.65 0.30 -12.15
N THR A 191 -11.87 0.08 -12.60
CA THR A 191 -12.49 -1.25 -12.70
C THR A 191 -11.73 -2.14 -13.68
N LYS A 192 -11.92 -3.46 -13.58
CA LYS A 192 -11.32 -4.44 -14.51
C LYS A 192 -11.70 -4.13 -15.96
N GLU A 193 -12.91 -3.64 -16.17
CA GLU A 193 -13.48 -3.26 -17.45
C GLU A 193 -12.79 -2.03 -18.03
N GLU A 194 -12.52 -1.02 -17.20
CA GLU A 194 -11.77 0.18 -17.60
C GLU A 194 -10.32 -0.15 -17.94
N VAL A 195 -9.67 -1.04 -17.17
CA VAL A 195 -8.32 -1.51 -17.49
C VAL A 195 -8.28 -2.23 -18.85
N GLN A 196 -9.21 -3.14 -19.12
CA GLN A 196 -9.30 -3.85 -20.41
C GLN A 196 -9.52 -2.89 -21.58
N LEU A 197 -10.40 -1.89 -21.39
CA LEU A 197 -10.65 -0.85 -22.37
C LEU A 197 -9.38 -0.04 -22.67
N LEU A 198 -8.66 0.41 -21.64
CA LEU A 198 -7.41 1.16 -21.81
C LEU A 198 -6.34 0.35 -22.53
N ILE A 199 -6.21 -0.95 -22.22
CA ILE A 199 -5.30 -1.85 -22.93
C ILE A 199 -5.69 -1.95 -24.41
N ALA A 200 -6.98 -2.11 -24.72
CA ALA A 200 -7.46 -2.21 -26.09
C ALA A 200 -7.19 -0.94 -26.90
N ILE A 201 -7.34 0.24 -26.29
CA ILE A 201 -6.99 1.53 -26.90
C ILE A 201 -5.48 1.61 -27.17
N ARG A 202 -4.65 1.28 -26.17
CA ARG A 202 -3.19 1.43 -26.25
C ARG A 202 -2.52 0.47 -27.23
N LEU A 203 -3.09 -0.73 -27.39
CA LEU A 203 -2.57 -1.77 -28.28
C LEU A 203 -3.27 -1.78 -29.65
N ASP A 204 -4.12 -0.80 -29.94
CA ASP A 204 -4.88 -0.68 -31.18
C ASP A 204 -5.64 -1.98 -31.55
N LEU A 205 -6.19 -2.66 -30.53
CA LEU A 205 -6.85 -3.96 -30.73
C LEU A 205 -8.17 -3.80 -31.50
N TRP A 206 -8.83 -2.65 -31.37
CA TRP A 206 -10.11 -2.35 -31.99
C TRP A 206 -10.06 -1.00 -32.69
N SER A 207 -10.52 -0.98 -33.94
CA SER A 207 -10.60 0.21 -34.78
C SER A 207 -11.63 1.24 -34.31
N GLU A 208 -12.66 0.81 -33.58
CA GLU A 208 -13.66 1.70 -32.98
C GLU A 208 -14.17 1.10 -31.67
N ILE A 209 -14.40 1.95 -30.68
CA ILE A 209 -14.96 1.55 -29.38
C ILE A 209 -16.08 2.52 -29.00
N LYS A 210 -17.28 1.97 -28.75
CA LYS A 210 -18.46 2.67 -28.25
C LYS A 210 -18.82 2.16 -26.88
N ILE A 211 -18.86 3.06 -25.90
CA ILE A 211 -19.14 2.73 -24.51
C ILE A 211 -20.49 3.32 -24.13
N ARG A 212 -21.30 2.58 -23.38
CA ARG A 212 -22.47 3.13 -22.67
C ARG A 212 -22.28 3.02 -21.17
N GLY A 213 -22.33 4.17 -20.50
CA GLY A 213 -22.32 4.27 -19.05
C GLY A 213 -23.70 4.47 -18.46
N LYS A 214 -23.92 3.99 -17.23
CA LYS A 214 -25.07 4.35 -16.39
C LYS A 214 -24.64 4.37 -14.93
N GLY A 215 -24.92 5.47 -14.22
CA GLY A 215 -24.56 5.62 -12.80
C GLY A 215 -23.06 5.49 -12.53
N GLY A 216 -22.22 6.04 -13.40
CA GLY A 216 -20.76 5.98 -13.27
C GLY A 216 -20.11 4.64 -13.65
N LYS A 217 -20.89 3.63 -14.08
CA LYS A 217 -20.38 2.31 -14.47
C LYS A 217 -20.52 2.06 -15.97
N ILE A 218 -19.56 1.35 -16.55
CA ILE A 218 -19.67 0.83 -17.92
C ILE A 218 -20.72 -0.30 -17.92
N THR A 219 -21.74 -0.17 -18.76
CA THR A 219 -22.82 -1.18 -18.90
C THR A 219 -22.79 -1.91 -20.23
N MET A 220 -22.12 -1.34 -21.24
CA MET A 220 -22.02 -1.93 -22.55
C MET A 220 -20.77 -1.43 -23.26
N ILE A 221 -20.04 -2.36 -23.88
CA ILE A 221 -18.96 -2.07 -24.80
C ILE A 221 -19.33 -2.65 -26.16
N GLU A 222 -19.36 -1.78 -27.16
CA GLU A 222 -19.50 -2.12 -28.57
C GLU A 222 -18.15 -1.84 -29.24
N ARG A 223 -17.55 -2.88 -29.81
CA ARG A 223 -16.22 -2.83 -30.40
C ARG A 223 -16.30 -3.16 -31.88
N THR A 224 -15.53 -2.45 -32.70
CA THR A 224 -15.38 -2.74 -34.13
C THR A 224 -13.93 -3.10 -34.42
N GLU A 225 -13.73 -4.27 -35.00
CA GLU A 225 -12.43 -4.73 -35.47
C GLU A 225 -12.41 -4.85 -36.99
N ASN A 226 -11.25 -4.63 -37.57
CA ASN A 226 -11.00 -4.97 -38.97
C ASN A 226 -10.68 -6.45 -39.05
N ILE A 227 -11.33 -7.17 -39.95
CA ILE A 227 -11.03 -8.57 -40.22
C ILE A 227 -10.12 -8.64 -41.45
N GLU A 228 -9.10 -9.50 -41.39
CA GLU A 228 -8.22 -9.75 -42.52
C GLU A 228 -9.03 -10.26 -43.73
N ASN A 229 -8.80 -9.63 -44.89
CA ASN A 229 -9.57 -9.88 -46.11
C ASN A 229 -9.49 -11.33 -46.63
N GLU A 230 -8.52 -12.12 -46.15
CA GLU A 230 -8.35 -13.54 -46.48
C GLU A 230 -9.29 -14.46 -45.70
N THR A 231 -9.93 -13.96 -44.64
CA THR A 231 -10.82 -14.75 -43.79
C THR A 231 -12.08 -15.16 -44.56
N LYS A 232 -12.41 -16.46 -44.55
CA LYS A 232 -13.61 -16.95 -45.23
C LYS A 232 -14.87 -16.37 -44.58
N VAL A 233 -15.76 -15.78 -45.37
CA VAL A 233 -17.04 -15.20 -44.90
C VAL A 233 -17.83 -16.14 -43.99
N VAL A 234 -17.87 -17.44 -44.32
CA VAL A 234 -18.57 -18.47 -43.53
C VAL A 234 -17.99 -18.60 -42.11
N GLU A 235 -16.69 -18.43 -41.94
CA GLU A 235 -16.03 -18.50 -40.62
C GLU A 235 -16.38 -17.27 -39.77
N ILE A 236 -16.41 -16.09 -40.40
CA ILE A 236 -16.83 -14.85 -39.73
C ILE A 236 -18.27 -14.99 -39.21
N LEU A 237 -19.18 -15.50 -40.04
CA LEU A 237 -20.58 -15.72 -39.65
C LEU A 237 -20.73 -16.71 -38.49
N ARG A 238 -19.90 -17.74 -38.42
CA ARG A 238 -19.92 -18.75 -37.34
C ARG A 238 -19.29 -18.26 -36.03
N SER A 239 -18.45 -17.23 -36.08
CA SER A 239 -17.63 -16.81 -34.93
C SER A 239 -18.39 -16.06 -33.82
N GLY A 240 -19.63 -15.65 -34.03
CA GLY A 240 -20.35 -14.81 -33.08
C GLY A 240 -21.86 -15.07 -33.03
N ASN A 241 -22.41 -15.09 -31.81
CA ASN A 241 -23.84 -15.27 -31.57
C ASN A 241 -24.67 -14.01 -31.91
N TYR A 242 -24.10 -12.82 -31.72
CA TYR A 242 -24.70 -11.54 -32.10
C TYR A 242 -23.58 -10.58 -32.53
N GLN A 243 -23.60 -10.19 -33.81
CA GLN A 243 -22.57 -9.37 -34.45
C GLN A 243 -23.17 -8.60 -35.63
N ASN A 244 -22.61 -7.43 -35.93
CA ASN A 244 -22.83 -6.73 -37.20
C ASN A 244 -21.58 -6.90 -38.05
N ILE A 245 -21.73 -7.23 -39.32
CA ILE A 245 -20.62 -7.42 -40.27
C ILE A 245 -20.86 -6.49 -41.44
N GLU A 246 -19.93 -5.57 -41.69
CA GLU A 246 -19.93 -4.66 -42.84
C GLU A 246 -18.83 -5.10 -43.81
N MET A 247 -19.22 -5.40 -45.05
CA MET A 247 -18.30 -5.76 -46.13
C MET A 247 -18.38 -4.73 -47.24
N LYS A 248 -17.21 -4.28 -47.73
CA LYS A 248 -17.11 -3.39 -48.89
C LYS A 248 -16.41 -4.13 -50.02
N GLN A 249 -16.99 -4.04 -51.21
CA GLN A 249 -16.47 -4.63 -52.44
C GLN A 249 -16.19 -3.55 -53.47
N GLU A 250 -15.10 -3.69 -54.18
CA GLU A 250 -14.71 -2.85 -55.32
C GLU A 250 -14.20 -3.78 -56.43
N ASP A 251 -14.71 -3.62 -57.65
CA ASP A 251 -14.35 -4.43 -58.83
C ASP A 251 -14.37 -5.96 -58.59
N GLY A 252 -15.37 -6.44 -57.86
CA GLY A 252 -15.53 -7.86 -57.55
C GLY A 252 -14.66 -8.37 -56.40
N LYS A 253 -13.76 -7.55 -55.83
CA LYS A 253 -12.88 -7.93 -54.71
C LYS A 253 -13.34 -7.31 -53.39
N ILE A 254 -13.32 -8.10 -52.32
CA ILE A 254 -13.57 -7.58 -50.97
C ILE A 254 -12.35 -6.75 -50.55
N VAL A 255 -12.55 -5.47 -50.28
CA VAL A 255 -11.49 -4.52 -49.91
C VAL A 255 -11.46 -4.24 -48.41
N SER A 256 -12.58 -4.45 -47.71
CA SER A 256 -12.68 -4.23 -46.27
C SER A 256 -13.76 -5.12 -45.66
N ILE A 257 -13.44 -5.72 -44.52
CA ILE A 257 -14.41 -6.37 -43.65
C ILE A 257 -14.29 -5.78 -42.25
N LYS A 258 -15.40 -5.26 -41.72
CA LYS A 258 -15.50 -4.80 -40.33
C LYS A 258 -16.50 -5.65 -39.58
N ARG A 259 -16.14 -6.05 -38.36
CA ARG A 259 -17.06 -6.74 -37.45
C ARG A 259 -17.26 -5.91 -36.20
N THR A 260 -18.52 -5.68 -35.86
CA THR A 260 -18.92 -4.99 -34.64
C THR A 260 -19.61 -5.96 -33.70
N VAL A 261 -19.09 -6.09 -32.48
CA VAL A 261 -19.63 -6.98 -31.44
C VAL A 261 -20.05 -6.14 -30.24
N LYS A 262 -21.22 -6.44 -29.67
CA LYS A 262 -21.73 -5.79 -28.46
C LYS A 262 -21.67 -6.75 -27.28
N LYS A 263 -21.08 -6.30 -26.17
CA LYS A 263 -21.05 -7.04 -24.91
C LYS A 263 -21.69 -6.19 -23.82
N LYS A 264 -22.72 -6.73 -23.18
CA LYS A 264 -23.29 -6.16 -21.95
C LYS A 264 -22.37 -6.52 -20.79
N ILE A 265 -22.11 -5.55 -19.92
CA ILE A 265 -21.33 -5.72 -18.70
C ILE A 265 -22.32 -5.77 -17.54
N GLU A 266 -22.22 -6.82 -16.73
CA GLU A 266 -23.03 -7.03 -15.53
C GLU A 266 -22.48 -6.25 -14.33
#